data_AF-A0AAV7VCI1-F1
#
_entry.id   AF-A0AAV7VCI1-F1
#
_cell.length_a   1.000
_cell.length_b   1.000
_cell.length_c   1.000
_cell.angle_alpha   90.00
_cell.angle_beta   90.00
_cell.angle_gamma   90.00
#
_symmetry.space_group_name_H-M   'P 1'
#
loop_
_entity.id
_entity.type
_entity.pdbx_description
1 polymer ?
#
loop_
_entity_poly.entity_id
_entity_poly.type
_entity_poly.pdbx_seq_one_letter_code
_entity_poly.pdbx_strand_id
1 'polypeptide(L)' 'MNSSYKSYDEEDEDGKAQRTTHQWPSEEASMDLVRDCRICAFLLRKKRFGQWAKQLTVIKETKLLVRNVYVNSKVNTSW' A
#
# COMPACT_ATOMS: atom_id res chain seq x y z
N MET A 1 15.20 -33.20 -18.96
CA MET A 1 14.60 -32.04 -19.64
C MET A 1 13.11 -32.27 -19.81
N ASN A 2 12.26 -31.42 -19.21
CA ASN A 2 11.22 -30.75 -19.98
C ASN A 2 10.94 -29.40 -19.31
N SER A 3 11.33 -28.33 -20.01
CA SER A 3 10.94 -26.96 -19.69
C SER A 3 9.47 -26.79 -20.06
N SER A 4 8.69 -26.12 -19.24
CA SER A 4 7.45 -25.48 -19.68
C SER A 4 7.26 -24.19 -18.89
N TYR A 5 8.09 -23.21 -19.25
CA TYR A 5 7.78 -21.79 -19.07
C TYR A 5 6.51 -21.50 -19.88
N LYS A 6 5.37 -21.30 -19.19
CA LYS A 6 4.19 -20.72 -19.84
C LYS A 6 4.37 -19.21 -19.90
N SER A 7 4.75 -18.75 -21.08
CA SER A 7 4.52 -17.37 -21.52
C SER A 7 3.01 -17.12 -21.54
N TYR A 8 2.54 -16.13 -20.79
CA TYR A 8 1.30 -15.47 -21.14
C TYR A 8 1.71 -14.23 -21.92
N ASP A 9 1.56 -14.37 -23.23
CA ASP A 9 1.70 -13.32 -24.21
C ASP A 9 0.70 -12.21 -23.90
N GLU A 10 1.18 -10.99 -24.09
CA GLU A 10 0.38 -9.78 -24.19
C GLU A 10 -0.65 -9.96 -25.29
N GLU A 11 -1.95 -9.78 -25.04
CA GLU A 11 -2.85 -9.13 -25.99
C GLU A 11 -3.93 -8.34 -25.25
N ASP A 12 -3.95 -7.04 -25.56
CA ASP A 12 -4.88 -6.00 -25.16
C ASP A 12 -6.33 -6.27 -25.61
N GLU A 13 -7.33 -5.86 -24.83
CA GLU A 13 -8.48 -5.13 -25.37
C GLU A 13 -9.40 -4.53 -24.28
N ASP A 14 -9.39 -3.20 -24.25
CA ASP A 14 -10.51 -2.29 -24.06
C ASP A 14 -11.60 -2.62 -23.02
N GLY A 15 -11.40 -2.08 -21.80
CA GLY A 15 -12.40 -2.20 -20.74
C GLY A 15 -12.16 -1.29 -19.55
N LYS A 16 -11.76 -0.02 -19.77
CA LYS A 16 -11.76 1.08 -18.78
C LYS A 16 -11.36 0.67 -17.35
N ALA A 17 -10.36 -0.18 -17.18
CA ALA A 17 -9.69 -0.30 -15.91
C ALA A 17 -8.90 1.00 -15.78
N GLN A 18 -9.43 1.95 -15.02
CA GLN A 18 -8.68 3.13 -14.61
C GLN A 18 -7.35 2.62 -14.07
N ARG A 19 -6.30 2.74 -14.89
CA ARG A 19 -4.92 2.70 -14.44
C ARG A 19 -4.86 3.91 -13.53
N THR A 20 -5.25 3.73 -12.26
CA THR A 20 -4.86 4.63 -11.19
C THR A 20 -3.35 4.53 -11.20
N THR A 21 -2.73 5.41 -12.00
CA THR A 21 -1.30 5.59 -12.06
C THR A 21 -0.85 5.52 -10.62
N HIS A 22 -0.02 4.54 -10.31
CA HIS A 22 0.62 4.39 -9.02
C HIS A 22 1.55 5.58 -8.86
N GLN A 23 0.98 6.76 -8.63
CA GLN A 23 1.71 7.95 -8.31
C GLN A 23 2.14 7.73 -6.88
N TRP A 24 3.32 7.14 -6.73
CA TRP A 24 4.06 7.29 -5.49
C TRP A 24 4.07 8.78 -5.18
N PRO A 25 3.66 9.19 -3.97
CA PRO A 25 3.92 10.56 -3.53
C PRO A 25 5.39 10.83 -3.81
N SER A 26 5.72 12.02 -4.33
CA SER A 26 7.12 12.38 -4.54
C SER A 26 7.93 12.04 -3.29
N GLU A 27 9.18 11.62 -3.45
CA GLU A 27 10.02 11.18 -2.33
C GLU A 27 10.05 12.27 -1.24
N GLU A 28 10.07 13.54 -1.63
CA GLU A 28 9.93 14.70 -0.74
C GLU A 28 8.60 14.68 0.06
N ALA A 29 7.47 14.47 -0.62
CA ALA A 29 6.15 14.45 0.00
C ALA A 29 5.90 13.20 0.88
N SER A 30 6.65 12.12 0.64
CA SER A 30 6.59 10.90 1.45
C SER A 30 7.40 11.03 2.74
N MET A 31 8.57 11.67 2.67
CA MET A 31 9.50 11.83 3.78
C MET A 31 9.13 12.99 4.71
N ASP A 32 8.55 14.07 4.19
CA ASP A 32 8.14 15.21 5.01
C ASP A 32 7.10 14.85 6.08
N LEU A 33 6.29 13.82 5.83
CA LEU A 33 5.30 13.34 6.80
C LEU A 33 5.98 12.75 8.06
N VAL A 34 7.11 12.07 7.89
CA VAL A 34 7.82 11.36 8.96
C VAL A 34 8.97 12.18 9.53
N ARG A 35 9.35 13.28 8.86
CA ARG A 35 10.37 14.20 9.35
C ARG A 35 9.94 14.78 10.71
N ASP A 36 10.84 14.74 11.69
CA ASP A 36 10.63 15.22 13.06
C ASP A 36 9.49 14.53 13.84
N CYS A 37 9.04 13.36 13.38
CA CYS A 37 8.09 12.58 14.14
C CYS A 37 8.76 11.91 15.35
N ARG A 38 7.99 11.74 16.43
CA ARG A 38 8.41 10.96 17.60
C ARG A 38 8.19 9.46 17.37
N ILE A 39 7.12 9.13 16.65
CA ILE A 39 6.75 7.75 16.32
C ILE A 39 6.32 7.71 14.87
N CYS A 40 6.84 6.73 14.13
CA CYS A 40 6.36 6.32 12.82
C CYS A 40 6.29 4.80 12.80
N ALA A 41 5.08 4.25 12.69
CA ALA A 41 4.86 2.81 12.72
C ALA A 41 3.68 2.39 11.85
N PHE A 42 3.75 1.17 11.34
CA PHE A 42 2.59 0.52 10.76
C PHE A 42 1.77 -0.16 11.86
N LEU A 43 0.50 0.20 11.97
CA LEU A 43 -0.43 -0.37 12.93
C LEU A 43 -1.57 -1.09 12.19
N LEU A 44 -2.12 -2.13 12.81
CA LEU A 44 -3.35 -2.75 12.35
C LEU A 44 -4.54 -2.02 12.97
N ARG A 45 -5.42 -1.50 12.12
CA ARG A 45 -6.67 -0.85 12.52
C ARG A 45 -7.85 -1.79 12.27
N LYS A 46 -8.65 -2.03 13.31
CA LYS A 46 -9.90 -2.80 13.22
C LYS A 46 -10.97 -1.97 12.50
N LYS A 47 -11.62 -2.54 11.48
CA LYS A 47 -12.77 -1.96 10.77
C LYS A 47 -14.08 -2.49 11.34
N ARG A 48 -15.20 -1.83 10.99
CA ARG A 48 -16.56 -2.14 11.47
C ARG A 48 -17.09 -3.56 11.16
N PHE A 49 -16.42 -4.33 10.30
CA PHE A 49 -16.79 -5.70 9.90
C PHE A 49 -15.71 -6.74 10.24
N GLY A 50 -14.92 -6.51 11.30
CA GLY A 50 -13.90 -7.47 11.73
C GLY A 50 -12.64 -7.55 10.84
N GLN A 51 -12.66 -6.88 9.69
CA GLN A 51 -11.49 -6.72 8.85
C GLN A 51 -10.44 -5.85 9.53
N TRP A 52 -9.17 -6.20 9.37
CA TRP A 52 -8.04 -5.37 9.76
C TRP A 52 -7.41 -4.74 8.52
N ALA A 53 -6.90 -3.53 8.66
CA ALA A 53 -6.10 -2.90 7.63
C ALA A 53 -4.81 -2.35 8.22
N LYS A 54 -3.71 -2.55 7.49
CA LYS A 54 -2.43 -1.92 7.79
C LYS A 54 -2.53 -0.43 7.49
N GLN A 55 -2.13 0.40 8.44
CA GLN A 55 -2.17 1.85 8.34
C GLN A 55 -0.84 2.42 8.83
N LEU A 56 -0.30 3.40 8.11
CA LEU A 56 0.84 4.17 8.60
C LEU A 56 0.33 5.18 9.63
N THR A 57 0.92 5.16 10.82
CA THR A 57 0.58 6.07 11.92
C THR A 57 1.82 6.84 12.31
N VAL A 58 1.70 8.17 12.32
CA VAL A 58 2.80 9.09 12.64
C VAL A 58 2.35 10.03 13.76
N ILE A 59 3.17 10.15 14.81
CA ILE A 59 2.99 11.12 15.89
C ILE A 59 4.07 12.18 15.72
N LYS A 60 3.65 13.40 15.36
CA LYS A 60 4.54 14.55 15.19
C LYS A 60 4.04 15.68 16.08
N GLU A 61 4.93 16.24 16.88
CA GLU A 61 4.59 17.23 17.92
C GLU A 61 3.50 16.69 18.87
N THR A 62 2.27 17.18 18.74
CA THR A 62 1.07 16.76 19.48
C THR A 62 -0.05 16.26 18.56
N LYS A 63 0.27 16.08 17.26
CA LYS A 63 -0.68 15.66 16.23
C LYS A 63 -0.50 14.18 15.89
N LEU A 64 -1.62 13.48 15.77
CA LEU A 64 -1.71 12.14 15.22
C LEU A 64 -2.06 12.24 13.74
N LEU A 65 -1.18 11.73 12.87
CA LEU A 65 -1.38 11.62 11.43
C LEU A 65 -1.57 10.16 11.05
N VAL A 66 -2.56 9.89 10.20
CA VAL A 66 -2.89 8.55 9.75
C VAL A 66 -2.96 8.51 8.22
N ARG A 67 -2.22 7.59 7.62
CA ARG A 67 -2.25 7.36 6.16
C ARG A 67 -2.67 5.91 5.90
N ASN A 68 -3.77 5.76 5.16
CA ASN A 68 -4.12 4.46 4.61
C ASN A 68 -3.08 4.12 3.54
N VAL A 69 -2.31 3.07 3.78
CA VAL A 69 -1.38 2.56 2.78
C VAL A 69 -2.09 1.44 2.05
N TYR A 70 -2.66 1.77 0.89
CA TYR A 70 -3.19 0.79 -0.04
C TYR A 70 -2.00 0.15 -0.77
N VAL A 71 -1.30 -0.75 -0.11
CA VAL A 71 -0.49 -1.71 -0.85
C VAL A 71 -1.49 -2.70 -1.43
N ASN A 72 -1.51 -2.88 -2.75
CA ASN A 72 -2.25 -3.95 -3.40
C ASN A 72 -1.53 -5.28 -3.11
N SER A 73 -1.42 -5.59 -1.82
CA SER A 73 -0.84 -6.82 -1.31
C SER A 73 -1.89 -7.90 -1.49
N LYS A 74 -1.89 -8.53 -2.66
CA LYS A 74 -2.01 -10.00 -2.67
C LYS A 74 -0.77 -10.58 -1.96
N VAL A 75 -0.64 -10.30 -0.67
CA VAL A 75 0.24 -11.04 0.20
C VAL A 75 -0.71 -11.89 1.03
N ASN A 76 -0.84 -13.12 0.55
CA ASN A 76 -1.50 -14.22 1.19
C ASN A 76 -1.01 -14.27 2.65
N THR A 77 -1.82 -13.75 3.59
CA THR A 77 -1.57 -13.94 5.02
C THR A 77 -2.25 -15.25 5.40
N SER A 78 -1.59 -16.36 5.04
CA SER A 78 -1.81 -17.62 5.75
C SER A 78 -1.25 -17.42 7.15
N TRP A 79 -2.11 -17.59 8.15
CA TRP A 79 -1.68 -17.99 9.48
C TRP A 79 -1.41 -19.49 9.49
#